data_AF-A0A355SIN5-F1
#
_entry.id   AF-A0A355SIN5-F1
#
_cell.length_a   1.000
_cell.length_b   1.000
_cell.length_c   1.000
_cell.angle_alpha   90.00
_cell.angle_beta   90.00
_cell.angle_gamma   90.00
#
_symmetry.space_group_name_H-M   'P 1'
#
loop_
_entity.id
_entity.type
_entity.pdbx_description
1 polymer ?
#
loop_
_entity_poly.entity_id
_entity_poly.type
_entity_poly.pdbx_seq_one_letter_code
_entity_poly.pdbx_strand_id
1 'polypeptide(L)' 'VKWVEEYAQNDDNKKPLFLCEYCHAMGNGPGDLKDYWDVIYKYPKLMGACVWEWCD' A
#
# COMPACT_ATOMS: atom_id res chain seq x y z
N VAL A 1 3.97 -1.89 -5.73
CA VAL A 1 4.01 -0.46 -5.34
C VAL A 1 3.62 0.51 -6.45
N LYS A 2 4.15 0.41 -7.68
CA LYS A 2 3.95 1.39 -8.79
C LYS A 2 2.52 1.93 -8.98
N TRP A 3 1.52 1.04 -9.05
CA TRP A 3 0.12 1.45 -9.22
C TRP A 3 -0.41 2.33 -8.07
N VAL A 4 0.07 2.11 -6.84
CA VAL A 4 -0.30 2.91 -5.65
C VAL A 4 0.23 4.33 -5.81
N GLU A 5 1.46 4.48 -6.30
CA GLU A 5 2.05 5.80 -6.59
C GLU A 5 1.33 6.50 -7.75
N GLU A 6 1.00 5.77 -8.81
CA GLU A 6 0.22 6.31 -9.95
C GLU A 6 -1.18 6.77 -9.51
N TYR A 7 -1.86 6.02 -8.62
CA TYR A 7 -3.14 6.44 -8.05
C TYR A 7 -3.01 7.76 -7.29
N ALA A 8 -1.95 7.88 -6.49
CA ALA A 8 -1.68 9.07 -5.69
C ALA A 8 -1.43 10.31 -6.56
N GLN A 9 -0.66 10.14 -7.65
CA GLN A 9 -0.30 11.21 -8.58
C GLN A 9 -1.44 11.66 -9.50
N ASN A 10 -2.41 10.79 -9.78
CA ASN A 10 -3.53 11.15 -10.64
C ASN A 10 -4.52 12.08 -9.91
N ASP A 11 -4.58 13.34 -10.35
CA ASP A 11 -5.47 14.36 -9.78
C ASP A 11 -6.96 14.08 -9.99
N ASP A 12 -7.35 13.25 -10.96
CA ASP A 12 -8.74 12.84 -11.16
C ASP A 12 -9.23 11.91 -10.02
N ASN A 13 -8.31 11.22 -9.34
CA ASN A 13 -8.63 10.43 -8.15
C ASN A 13 -8.85 11.34 -6.94
N LYS A 14 -10.13 11.67 -6.68
CA LYS A 14 -10.53 12.57 -5.58
C LYS A 14 -10.67 11.89 -4.22
N LYS A 15 -10.66 10.56 -4.18
CA LYS A 15 -10.80 9.79 -2.94
C LYS A 15 -9.43 9.34 -2.43
N PRO A 16 -9.26 9.21 -1.11
CA PRO A 16 -8.08 8.58 -0.58
C PRO A 16 -8.08 7.07 -0.87
N LEU A 17 -6.88 6.49 -0.94
CA LEU A 17 -6.69 5.05 -1.13
C LEU A 17 -6.25 4.41 0.19
N PHE A 18 -6.92 3.32 0.52
CA PHE A 18 -6.54 2.41 1.59
C PHE A 18 -6.47 1.01 0.99
N LEU A 19 -5.36 0.30 1.20
CA LEU A 19 -5.23 -1.07 0.70
C LEU A 19 -5.84 -2.02 1.74
N CYS A 20 -7.04 -2.53 1.47
CA CYS A 20 -7.69 -3.50 2.35
C CYS A 20 -6.84 -4.76 2.56
N GLU A 21 -6.05 -5.14 1.56
CA GLU A 21 -5.12 -6.27 1.59
C GLU A 21 -3.87 -5.91 0.76
N TYR A 22 -2.68 -6.16 1.31
CA TYR A 22 -1.39 -6.07 0.59
C TYR A 22 -0.32 -6.91 1.30
N CYS A 23 0.87 -7.04 0.70
CA CYS A 23 2.04 -7.72 1.27
C CYS A 23 1.71 -9.08 1.91
N HIS A 24 1.33 -10.05 1.09
CA HIS A 24 0.94 -11.39 1.53
C HIS A 24 2.02 -12.07 2.39
N ALA A 25 1.72 -12.33 3.67
CA ALA A 25 2.65 -12.74 4.73
C ALA A 25 2.82 -14.27 4.86
N MET A 26 2.45 -15.04 3.84
CA MET A 26 2.54 -16.50 3.85
C MET A 26 3.97 -16.99 3.69
N GLY A 27 4.39 -17.90 4.58
CA GLY A 27 5.70 -18.55 4.51
C GLY A 27 6.86 -17.59 4.81
N ASN A 28 7.89 -17.59 3.96
CA ASN A 28 9.05 -16.71 4.15
C ASN A 28 8.84 -15.36 3.44
N GLY A 29 8.44 -14.34 4.20
CA GLY A 29 8.11 -13.01 3.71
C GLY A 29 7.45 -12.15 4.81
N PRO A 30 6.66 -11.11 4.46
CA PRO A 30 6.54 -10.51 3.13
C PRO A 30 7.71 -9.55 2.82
N GLY A 31 8.14 -9.51 1.56
CA GLY A 31 9.02 -8.48 1.01
C GLY A 31 8.29 -7.16 0.73
N ASP A 32 9.03 -6.15 0.26
CA ASP A 32 8.54 -4.86 -0.27
C ASP A 32 7.79 -3.93 0.71
N LEU A 33 7.70 -4.27 2.00
CA LEU A 33 7.09 -3.41 3.03
C LEU A 33 7.65 -1.99 2.99
N LYS A 34 8.98 -1.84 2.93
CA LYS A 34 9.63 -0.52 2.88
C LYS A 34 9.17 0.29 1.67
N ASP A 35 9.14 -0.30 0.48
CA ASP A 35 8.79 0.40 -0.75
C ASP A 35 7.32 0.85 -0.74
N TYR A 36 6.42 0.04 -0.18
CA TYR A 36 5.03 0.44 0.05
C TYR A 36 4.94 1.63 1.00
N TRP A 37 5.61 1.56 2.16
CA TRP A 37 5.51 2.61 3.19
C TRP A 37 6.21 3.91 2.80
N ASP A 38 7.32 3.85 2.05
CA ASP A 38 7.96 5.03 1.48
C ASP A 38 7.00 5.81 0.57
N VAL A 39 6.22 5.09 -0.26
CA VAL A 39 5.20 5.70 -1.13
C VAL A 39 4.00 6.18 -0.32
N ILE A 40 3.50 5.38 0.63
CA ILE A 40 2.36 5.75 1.49
C ILE A 40 2.65 7.05 2.25
N TYR A 41 3.84 7.18 2.85
CA TYR A 41 4.20 8.40 3.59
C TYR A 41 4.48 9.60 2.69
N LYS A 42 4.84 9.39 1.42
CA LYS A 42 5.13 10.45 0.46
C LYS A 42 3.88 11.19 0.00
N TYR A 43 2.72 10.54 -0.07
CA TYR A 43 1.50 11.13 -0.65
C TYR A 43 0.32 11.13 0.34
N PRO A 44 -0.22 12.31 0.72
CA PRO A 44 -1.37 12.41 1.64
C PRO A 44 -2.65 11.68 1.20
N LYS A 45 -2.78 11.36 -0.09
CA LYS A 45 -3.92 10.59 -0.64
C LYS A 45 -3.89 9.12 -0.21
N LEU A 46 -2.74 8.61 0.23
CA LEU A 46 -2.56 7.23 0.66
C LEU A 46 -2.68 7.13 2.18
N MET A 47 -3.67 6.39 2.67
CA MET A 47 -4.03 6.35 4.10
C MET A 47 -3.52 5.11 4.85
N GLY A 48 -2.61 4.35 4.23
CA GLY A 48 -2.12 3.10 4.78
C GLY A 48 -2.80 1.87 4.21
N ALA A 49 -2.66 0.76 4.92
CA ALA A 49 -2.98 -0.57 4.41
C ALA A 49 -3.08 -1.61 5.54
N CYS A 50 -3.82 -2.70 5.30
CA CYS A 50 -3.82 -3.89 6.14
C CYS A 50 -2.99 -5.00 5.49
N VAL A 51 -1.93 -5.45 6.17
CA VAL A 51 -1.15 -6.62 5.72
C VAL A 51 -2.05 -7.85 5.75
N TRP A 52 -2.03 -8.63 4.68
CA TRP A 52 -2.67 -9.94 4.66
C TRP A 52 -1.63 -11.00 5.03
N GLU A 53 -1.69 -11.72 6.13
CA GLU A 53 -2.76 -11.82 7.14
C GLU A 53 -2.16 -11.88 8.54
N TRP A 54 -3.04 -12.01 9.54
CA TRP A 54 -2.64 -12.03 10.95
C TRP A 54 -2.03 -13.37 11.40
N CYS A 55 -2.57 -14.46 10.89
CA CYS A 55 -2.21 -15.82 11.26
C CYS A 55 -2.46 -16.73 10.05
N ASP A 56 -1.61 -17.74 9.88
CA ASP A 56 -1.85 -18.86 8.94
C ASP A 56 -3.23 -19.52 9.16
#